data_AF-A0A959EQY3-F1
#
_entry.id   AF-A0A959EQY3-F1
#
_cell.length_a   1.000
_cell.length_b   1.000
_cell.length_c   1.000
_cell.angle_alpha   90.00
_cell.angle_beta   90.00
_cell.angle_gamma   90.00
#
_symmetry.space_group_name_H-M   'P 1'
#
loop_
_entity.id
_entity.type
_entity.pdbx_description
1 polymer ?
#
loop_
_entity_poly.entity_id
_entity_poly.type
_entity_poly.pdbx_seq_one_letter_code
_entity_poly.pdbx_strand_id
1 'polypeptide(L)'
;TLITGERGLSSLVGVSVHELMHSWYQMVLGTNESLYAWMDEGFATYAEEEVLLELKSEGLIPGSLPTENSYDAYYANYADLVFSRLEEPLTTPADHFTTNYAYGRGSYDKGAVFLQQLEYVIGRQAFAKGMLRYFELWKFKHPNPNDFIRVMEKVSGLELDWYKEYWIQTTHFVEYAIDEVSATSKGRTKIKLERVGRMPMPIDLLVTYKDGSRQLLNIPLRIMRGSKPAEESSLPFLVLEDWPWTNPTYELELQADLNDIEQIEIDPTRRLADLNRQNNIYQIN
;
A
#
# COMPACT_ATOMS: atom_id res chain seq x y z
N THR A 1 20.11 -12.96 -10.53
CA THR A 1 19.56 -14.31 -10.24
C THR A 1 20.04 -15.39 -11.20
N LEU A 2 19.94 -16.67 -10.84
CA LEU A 2 20.16 -17.81 -11.74
C LEU A 2 18.81 -18.26 -12.35
N ILE A 3 18.66 -18.17 -13.68
CA ILE A 3 17.50 -18.71 -14.39
C ILE A 3 17.73 -20.21 -14.62
N THR A 4 16.99 -21.04 -13.90
CA THR A 4 17.08 -22.51 -14.00
C THR A 4 16.18 -23.07 -15.10
N GLY A 5 16.58 -24.19 -15.70
CA GLY A 5 15.73 -24.96 -16.61
C GLY A 5 14.53 -25.62 -15.91
N GLU A 6 13.61 -26.20 -16.70
CA GLU A 6 12.45 -27.01 -16.26
C GLU A 6 11.41 -26.30 -15.36
N ARG A 7 11.41 -24.97 -15.34
CA ARG A 7 10.37 -24.17 -14.64
C ARG A 7 9.06 -24.17 -15.43
N GLY A 8 7.94 -24.07 -14.71
CA GLY A 8 6.66 -23.76 -15.34
C GLY A 8 6.71 -22.39 -16.03
N LEU A 9 6.02 -22.24 -17.17
CA LEU A 9 6.10 -21.06 -18.03
C LEU A 9 5.84 -19.75 -17.26
N SER A 10 4.78 -19.68 -16.45
CA SER A 10 4.45 -18.46 -15.68
C SER A 10 5.58 -18.09 -14.70
N SER A 11 6.22 -19.07 -14.05
CA SER A 11 7.36 -18.81 -13.16
C SER A 11 8.60 -18.37 -13.91
N LEU A 12 8.86 -18.94 -15.09
CA LEU A 12 9.97 -18.53 -15.94
C LEU A 12 9.79 -17.10 -16.45
N VAL A 13 8.58 -16.75 -16.89
CA VAL A 13 8.23 -15.40 -17.33
C VAL A 13 8.40 -14.41 -16.17
N GLY A 14 7.85 -14.70 -14.99
CA GLY A 14 7.99 -13.84 -13.80
C GLY A 14 9.45 -13.52 -13.47
N VAL A 15 10.28 -14.54 -13.28
CA VAL A 15 11.72 -14.32 -13.02
C VAL A 15 12.40 -13.58 -14.18
N SER A 16 12.07 -13.89 -15.43
CA SER A 16 12.68 -13.17 -16.56
C SER A 16 12.32 -11.69 -16.58
N VAL A 17 11.07 -11.36 -16.24
CA VAL A 17 10.61 -9.97 -16.11
C VAL A 17 11.28 -9.30 -14.92
N HIS A 18 11.37 -9.95 -13.77
CA HIS A 18 12.06 -9.44 -12.57
C HIS A 18 13.50 -9.02 -12.88
N GLU A 19 14.28 -9.94 -13.48
CA GLU A 19 15.67 -9.66 -13.86
C GLU A 19 15.77 -8.57 -14.92
N LEU A 20 14.79 -8.50 -15.84
CA LEU A 20 14.71 -7.43 -16.81
C LEU A 20 14.47 -6.08 -16.13
N MET A 21 13.61 -6.00 -15.09
CA MET A 21 13.31 -4.77 -14.36
C MET A 21 14.51 -4.20 -13.61
N HIS A 22 15.47 -5.03 -13.17
CA HIS A 22 16.74 -4.52 -12.62
C HIS A 22 17.54 -3.69 -13.64
N SER A 23 17.32 -3.84 -14.94
CA SER A 23 17.91 -2.96 -15.96
C SER A 23 17.56 -1.49 -15.71
N TRP A 24 16.38 -1.20 -15.14
CA TRP A 24 15.98 0.15 -14.75
C TRP A 24 16.38 0.47 -13.30
N TYR A 25 15.95 -0.33 -12.32
CA TYR A 25 16.04 0.01 -10.89
C TYR A 25 17.43 -0.16 -10.28
N GLN A 26 18.19 -1.16 -10.74
CA GLN A 26 19.55 -1.41 -10.30
C GLN A 26 20.55 -0.69 -11.21
N MET A 27 20.45 -0.92 -12.53
CA MET A 27 21.51 -0.57 -13.47
C MET A 27 21.44 0.89 -13.92
N VAL A 28 20.29 1.33 -14.46
CA VAL A 28 20.15 2.72 -14.93
C VAL A 28 20.03 3.68 -13.74
N LEU A 29 19.24 3.35 -12.72
CA LEU A 29 19.08 4.22 -11.55
C LEU A 29 20.26 4.16 -10.59
N GLY A 30 21.03 3.08 -10.56
CA GLY A 30 22.22 2.96 -9.71
C GLY A 30 21.89 2.90 -8.21
N THR A 31 20.76 2.27 -7.84
CA THR A 31 20.38 2.10 -6.42
C THR A 31 21.46 1.30 -5.70
N ASN A 32 21.86 1.74 -4.49
CA ASN A 32 22.82 1.01 -3.67
C ASN A 32 22.13 -0.19 -3.00
N GLU A 33 22.17 -1.35 -3.64
CA GLU A 33 21.52 -2.59 -3.16
C GLU A 33 22.02 -3.04 -1.78
N SER A 34 23.30 -2.78 -1.44
CA SER A 34 23.86 -3.16 -0.14
C SER A 34 23.23 -2.38 1.01
N LEU A 35 22.85 -1.12 0.78
CA LEU A 35 22.21 -0.27 1.79
C LEU A 35 20.68 -0.24 1.69
N TYR A 36 20.14 -0.40 0.48
CA TYR A 36 18.73 -0.20 0.16
C TYR A 36 18.18 -1.36 -0.68
N ALA A 37 18.46 -2.61 -0.28
CA ALA A 37 18.00 -3.81 -0.98
C ALA A 37 16.49 -3.80 -1.30
N TRP A 38 15.68 -3.26 -0.39
CA TRP A 38 14.23 -3.12 -0.60
C TRP A 38 13.84 -2.17 -1.74
N MET A 39 14.68 -1.17 -2.07
CA MET A 39 14.44 -0.31 -3.23
C MET A 39 14.83 -0.99 -4.53
N ASP A 40 15.79 -1.91 -4.50
CA ASP A 40 16.19 -2.65 -5.69
C ASP A 40 15.21 -3.81 -5.95
N GLU A 41 15.15 -4.77 -5.01
CA GLU A 41 14.33 -5.97 -5.11
C GLU A 41 12.84 -5.63 -5.10
N GLY A 42 12.39 -4.76 -4.19
CA GLY A 42 10.98 -4.41 -4.06
C GLY A 42 10.43 -3.64 -5.26
N PHE A 43 11.24 -2.79 -5.89
CA PHE A 43 10.80 -2.05 -7.08
C PHE A 43 10.80 -2.95 -8.31
N ALA A 44 11.76 -3.87 -8.41
CA ALA A 44 11.75 -4.91 -9.44
C ALA A 44 10.53 -5.83 -9.27
N THR A 45 10.19 -6.25 -8.04
CA THR A 45 8.99 -7.05 -7.73
C THR A 45 7.69 -6.30 -8.05
N TYR A 46 7.59 -5.01 -7.71
CA TYR A 46 6.43 -4.20 -8.08
C TYR A 46 6.25 -4.15 -9.60
N ALA A 47 7.31 -3.81 -10.34
CA ALA A 47 7.24 -3.72 -11.79
C ALA A 47 7.05 -5.09 -12.47
N GLU A 48 7.56 -6.17 -11.87
CA GLU A 48 7.26 -7.53 -12.28
C GLU A 48 5.75 -7.80 -12.26
N GLU A 49 5.07 -7.50 -11.15
CA GLU A 49 3.64 -7.76 -11.06
C GLU A 49 2.82 -6.88 -12.03
N GLU A 50 3.18 -5.60 -12.21
CA GLU A 50 2.53 -4.73 -13.19
C GLU A 50 2.66 -5.28 -14.63
N VAL A 51 3.85 -5.73 -15.01
CA VAL A 51 4.07 -6.32 -16.35
C VAL A 51 3.34 -7.65 -16.48
N LEU A 52 3.37 -8.50 -15.44
CA LEU A 52 2.66 -9.78 -15.46
C LEU A 52 1.15 -9.59 -15.55
N LEU A 53 0.58 -8.59 -14.89
CA LEU A 53 -0.83 -8.21 -15.03
C LEU A 53 -1.17 -7.88 -16.48
N GLU A 54 -0.37 -7.04 -17.13
CA GLU A 54 -0.58 -6.65 -18.54
C GLU A 54 -0.50 -7.87 -19.45
N LEU A 55 0.55 -8.69 -19.32
CA LEU A 55 0.74 -9.90 -20.13
C LEU A 55 -0.39 -10.93 -19.92
N LYS A 56 -0.89 -11.08 -18.70
CA LYS A 56 -2.07 -11.93 -18.40
C LYS A 56 -3.32 -11.35 -19.08
N SER A 57 -3.50 -10.04 -19.05
CA SER A 57 -4.66 -9.36 -19.65
C SER A 57 -4.70 -9.49 -21.18
N GLU A 58 -3.53 -9.48 -21.82
CA GLU A 58 -3.36 -9.74 -23.25
C GLU A 58 -3.43 -11.24 -23.61
N GLY A 59 -3.52 -12.14 -22.62
CA GLY A 59 -3.56 -13.58 -22.83
C GLY A 59 -2.21 -14.19 -23.24
N LEU A 60 -1.09 -13.49 -23.01
CA LEU A 60 0.26 -13.93 -23.37
C LEU A 60 0.87 -14.93 -22.39
N ILE A 61 0.21 -15.17 -21.25
CA ILE A 61 0.58 -16.21 -20.28
C ILE A 61 -0.56 -17.25 -20.21
N PRO A 62 -0.50 -18.33 -21.00
CA PRO A 62 -1.57 -19.33 -21.06
C PRO A 62 -1.94 -19.89 -19.69
N GLY A 63 -3.24 -19.97 -19.40
CA GLY A 63 -3.75 -20.50 -18.14
C GLY A 63 -3.60 -19.56 -16.93
N SER A 64 -3.18 -18.31 -17.14
CA SER A 64 -3.11 -17.28 -16.10
C SER A 64 -4.01 -16.11 -16.50
N LEU A 65 -4.87 -15.66 -15.60
CA LEU A 65 -5.74 -14.50 -15.79
C LEU A 65 -5.30 -13.36 -14.88
N PRO A 66 -5.52 -12.09 -15.28
CA PRO A 66 -5.27 -10.97 -14.38
C PRO A 66 -6.24 -11.07 -13.19
N THR A 67 -5.75 -10.70 -12.01
CA THR A 67 -6.53 -10.70 -10.77
C THR A 67 -6.62 -9.29 -10.24
N GLU A 68 -7.81 -8.85 -9.84
CA GLU A 68 -8.05 -7.51 -9.30
C GLU A 68 -7.19 -7.20 -8.06
N ASN A 69 -6.84 -8.22 -7.26
CA ASN A 69 -5.95 -8.11 -6.11
C ASN A 69 -4.65 -8.90 -6.31
N SER A 70 -3.94 -8.67 -7.42
CA SER A 70 -2.65 -9.34 -7.71
C SER A 70 -1.63 -9.24 -6.59
N TYR A 71 -1.67 -8.15 -5.81
CA TYR A 71 -0.74 -7.94 -4.71
C TYR A 71 -1.09 -8.70 -3.43
N ASP A 72 -2.24 -9.38 -3.34
CA ASP A 72 -2.71 -10.08 -2.13
C ASP A 72 -1.65 -11.05 -1.57
N ALA A 73 -0.91 -11.73 -2.45
CA ALA A 73 0.15 -12.64 -2.04
C ALA A 73 1.30 -11.91 -1.34
N TYR A 74 1.72 -10.74 -1.83
CA TYR A 74 2.78 -9.94 -1.19
C TYR A 74 2.32 -9.38 0.16
N TYR A 75 1.07 -8.93 0.27
CA TYR A 75 0.49 -8.51 1.56
C TYR A 75 0.43 -9.67 2.57
N ALA A 76 -0.01 -10.86 2.14
CA ALA A 76 -0.04 -12.05 3.00
C ALA A 76 1.37 -12.48 3.44
N ASN A 77 2.34 -12.46 2.53
CA ASN A 77 3.73 -12.76 2.81
C ASN A 77 4.37 -11.76 3.80
N TYR A 78 4.04 -10.47 3.65
CA TYR A 78 4.42 -9.44 4.62
C TYR A 78 3.78 -9.70 5.99
N ALA A 79 2.49 -10.04 6.05
CA ALA A 79 1.81 -10.37 7.30
C ALA A 79 2.46 -11.58 7.99
N ASP A 80 2.80 -12.63 7.25
CA ASP A 80 3.56 -13.79 7.76
C ASP A 80 4.91 -13.38 8.36
N LEU A 81 5.62 -12.44 7.72
CA LEU A 81 6.87 -11.90 8.27
C LEU A 81 6.64 -11.21 9.61
N VAL A 82 5.61 -10.36 9.73
CA VAL A 82 5.27 -9.70 10.99
C VAL A 82 4.91 -10.73 12.07
N PHE A 83 4.04 -11.70 11.76
CA PHE A 83 3.62 -12.73 12.71
C PHE A 83 4.74 -13.67 13.13
N SER A 84 5.74 -13.90 12.27
CA SER A 84 6.92 -14.69 12.59
C SER A 84 7.81 -14.03 13.67
N ARG A 85 7.67 -12.71 13.87
CA ARG A 85 8.54 -11.87 14.72
C ARG A 85 10.02 -11.86 14.29
N LEU A 86 10.29 -12.24 13.04
CA LEU A 86 11.61 -12.18 12.42
C LEU A 86 11.83 -10.91 11.61
N GLU A 87 10.82 -10.02 11.52
CA GLU A 87 10.95 -8.76 10.80
C GLU A 87 12.11 -7.90 11.36
N GLU A 88 12.90 -7.35 10.44
CA GLU A 88 13.97 -6.40 10.72
C GLU A 88 13.70 -5.11 9.93
N PRO A 89 14.08 -3.92 10.45
CA PRO A 89 13.94 -2.67 9.70
C PRO A 89 14.62 -2.75 8.33
N LEU A 90 14.01 -2.18 7.30
CA LEU A 90 14.56 -2.15 5.94
C LEU A 90 15.74 -1.17 5.78
N THR A 91 16.14 -0.50 6.86
CA THR A 91 17.42 0.20 6.98
C THR A 91 18.59 -0.73 7.27
N THR A 92 18.35 -2.01 7.58
CA THR A 92 19.40 -3.03 7.77
C THR A 92 20.10 -3.29 6.44
N PRO A 93 21.44 -3.19 6.37
CA PRO A 93 22.19 -3.55 5.16
C PRO A 93 21.92 -4.99 4.71
N ALA A 94 21.99 -5.25 3.41
CA ALA A 94 21.60 -6.53 2.81
C ALA A 94 22.30 -7.75 3.45
N ASP A 95 23.58 -7.60 3.80
CA ASP A 95 24.44 -8.63 4.39
C ASP A 95 24.38 -8.69 5.93
N HIS A 96 23.56 -7.84 6.56
CA HIS A 96 23.44 -7.72 8.01
C HIS A 96 22.12 -8.27 8.57
N PHE A 97 21.18 -8.68 7.72
CA PHE A 97 19.97 -9.37 8.17
C PHE A 97 20.32 -10.63 8.94
N THR A 98 19.58 -10.87 10.03
CA THR A 98 19.78 -12.04 10.88
C THR A 98 19.38 -13.33 10.15
N THR A 99 18.38 -13.26 9.27
CA THR A 99 17.90 -14.42 8.50
C THR A 99 17.65 -14.08 7.03
N ASN A 100 17.90 -15.06 6.15
CA ASN A 100 17.51 -14.96 4.73
C ASN A 100 16.00 -14.82 4.55
N TYR A 101 15.21 -15.32 5.50
CA TYR A 101 13.75 -15.16 5.48
C TYR A 101 13.35 -13.70 5.68
N ALA A 102 13.94 -13.02 6.68
CA ALA A 102 13.73 -11.60 6.92
C ALA A 102 14.22 -10.74 5.75
N TYR A 103 15.41 -11.04 5.21
CA TYR A 103 15.92 -10.39 4.01
C TYR A 103 14.98 -10.54 2.82
N GLY A 104 14.56 -11.78 2.52
CA GLY A 104 13.71 -12.07 1.35
C GLY A 104 12.33 -11.42 1.47
N ARG A 105 11.62 -11.66 2.58
CA ARG A 105 10.29 -11.06 2.79
C ARG A 105 10.36 -9.54 2.92
N GLY A 106 11.40 -9.01 3.55
CA GLY A 106 11.61 -7.58 3.71
C GLY A 106 11.94 -6.86 2.40
N SER A 107 12.92 -7.36 1.66
CA SER A 107 13.41 -6.67 0.46
C SER A 107 12.44 -6.79 -0.71
N TYR A 108 11.81 -7.95 -0.89
CA TYR A 108 10.91 -8.21 -2.03
C TYR A 108 9.46 -7.87 -1.67
N ASP A 109 8.83 -8.63 -0.77
CA ASP A 109 7.39 -8.50 -0.49
C ASP A 109 7.06 -7.14 0.15
N LYS A 110 7.72 -6.80 1.28
CA LYS A 110 7.49 -5.52 1.97
C LYS A 110 7.94 -4.31 1.13
N GLY A 111 8.96 -4.48 0.29
CA GLY A 111 9.42 -3.48 -0.67
C GLY A 111 8.41 -3.20 -1.79
N ALA A 112 7.77 -4.23 -2.35
CA ALA A 112 6.68 -4.08 -3.32
C ALA A 112 5.42 -3.47 -2.68
N VAL A 113 5.06 -3.95 -1.48
CA VAL A 113 3.95 -3.37 -0.70
C VAL A 113 4.18 -1.89 -0.39
N PHE A 114 5.42 -1.46 -0.17
CA PHE A 114 5.73 -0.04 0.03
C PHE A 114 5.24 0.83 -1.14
N LEU A 115 5.46 0.40 -2.38
CA LEU A 115 5.02 1.13 -3.57
C LEU A 115 3.51 1.07 -3.75
N GLN A 116 2.89 -0.10 -3.59
CA GLN A 116 1.46 -0.25 -3.75
C GLN A 116 0.65 0.52 -2.69
N GLN A 117 1.11 0.49 -1.45
CA GLN A 117 0.50 1.27 -0.37
C GLN A 117 0.82 2.77 -0.51
N LEU A 118 1.95 3.15 -1.11
CA LEU A 118 2.19 4.56 -1.45
C LEU A 118 1.20 5.06 -2.50
N GLU A 119 0.89 4.25 -3.53
CA GLU A 119 -0.17 4.56 -4.50
C GLU A 119 -1.51 4.81 -3.78
N TYR A 120 -1.87 3.98 -2.81
CA TYR A 120 -3.05 4.20 -1.97
C TYR A 120 -3.00 5.52 -1.20
N VAL A 121 -1.83 5.93 -0.67
CA VAL A 121 -1.68 7.18 0.10
C VAL A 121 -1.82 8.42 -0.77
N ILE A 122 -1.20 8.43 -1.96
CA ILE A 122 -1.08 9.65 -2.79
C ILE A 122 -2.04 9.68 -3.99
N GLY A 123 -2.68 8.55 -4.29
CA GLY A 123 -3.54 8.35 -5.45
C GLY A 123 -2.78 7.94 -6.72
N ARG A 124 -3.41 7.08 -7.52
CA ARG A 124 -2.83 6.49 -8.75
C ARG A 124 -2.17 7.48 -9.71
N GLN A 125 -2.84 8.59 -10.03
CA GLN A 125 -2.31 9.55 -11.01
C GLN A 125 -1.01 10.22 -10.53
N ALA A 126 -0.95 10.60 -9.24
CA ALA A 126 0.25 11.19 -8.66
C ALA A 126 1.38 10.17 -8.59
N PHE A 127 1.08 8.93 -8.20
CA PHE A 127 2.04 7.83 -8.15
C PHE A 127 2.64 7.52 -9.53
N ALA A 128 1.82 7.30 -10.55
CA ALA A 128 2.28 7.01 -11.91
C ALA A 128 3.17 8.13 -12.46
N LYS A 129 2.76 9.39 -12.27
CA LYS A 129 3.57 10.57 -12.63
C LYS A 129 4.87 10.63 -11.83
N GLY A 130 4.83 10.24 -10.57
CA GLY A 130 5.98 10.17 -9.65
C GLY A 130 7.01 9.16 -10.10
N MET A 131 6.60 7.93 -10.46
CA MET A 131 7.50 6.88 -10.94
C MET A 131 8.23 7.30 -12.22
N LEU A 132 7.50 7.84 -13.20
CA LEU A 132 8.11 8.37 -14.43
C LEU A 132 9.07 9.53 -14.14
N ARG A 133 8.67 10.46 -13.28
CA ARG A 133 9.51 11.60 -12.89
C ARG A 133 10.76 11.15 -12.12
N TYR A 134 10.65 10.13 -11.27
CA TYR A 134 11.76 9.57 -10.53
C TYR A 134 12.80 9.01 -11.49
N PHE A 135 12.37 8.17 -12.43
CA PHE A 135 13.23 7.65 -13.47
C PHE A 135 13.93 8.75 -14.26
N GLU A 136 13.17 9.74 -14.77
CA GLU A 136 13.73 10.81 -15.59
C GLU A 136 14.75 11.69 -14.86
N LEU A 137 14.54 11.94 -13.56
CA LEU A 137 15.44 12.77 -12.76
C LEU A 137 16.69 12.03 -12.30
N TRP A 138 16.59 10.72 -12.07
CA TRP A 138 17.63 9.93 -11.40
C TRP A 138 18.32 8.90 -12.28
N LYS A 139 17.91 8.72 -13.54
CA LYS A 139 18.65 7.89 -14.50
C LYS A 139 20.11 8.32 -14.59
N PHE A 140 21.00 7.33 -14.56
CA PHE A 140 22.46 7.43 -14.53
C PHE A 140 23.02 8.20 -13.31
N LYS A 141 22.34 8.08 -12.16
CA LYS A 141 22.77 8.60 -10.85
C LYS A 141 22.79 7.48 -9.81
N HIS A 142 22.66 7.85 -8.52
CA HIS A 142 22.61 6.93 -7.38
C HIS A 142 21.66 7.51 -6.30
N PRO A 143 20.33 7.41 -6.49
CA PRO A 143 19.36 7.93 -5.53
C PRO A 143 19.38 7.16 -4.22
N ASN A 144 19.11 7.85 -3.12
CA ASN A 144 18.78 7.23 -1.83
C ASN A 144 17.26 7.32 -1.57
N PRO A 145 16.73 6.71 -0.49
CA PRO A 145 15.30 6.74 -0.20
C PRO A 145 14.68 8.15 -0.10
N ASN A 146 15.42 9.15 0.38
CA ASN A 146 14.90 10.53 0.47
C ASN A 146 14.73 11.16 -0.91
N ASP A 147 15.54 10.76 -1.89
CA ASP A 147 15.44 11.28 -3.25
C ASP A 147 14.16 10.79 -3.93
N PHE A 148 13.79 9.53 -3.71
CA PHE A 148 12.52 8.97 -4.14
C PHE A 148 11.33 9.66 -3.45
N ILE A 149 11.34 9.74 -2.11
CA ILE A 149 10.28 10.40 -1.33
C ILE A 149 10.06 11.83 -1.80
N ARG A 150 11.12 12.62 -1.98
CA ARG A 150 11.01 14.01 -2.46
C ARG A 150 10.40 14.13 -3.86
N VAL A 151 10.59 13.14 -4.73
CA VAL A 151 9.91 13.14 -6.03
C VAL A 151 8.41 12.92 -5.83
N MET A 152 8.04 11.96 -4.97
CA MET A 152 6.65 11.64 -4.66
C MET A 152 5.92 12.80 -3.99
N GLU A 153 6.55 13.48 -3.03
CA GLU A 153 6.01 14.69 -2.39
C GLU A 153 5.77 15.82 -3.41
N LYS A 154 6.71 16.02 -4.35
CA LYS A 154 6.59 17.06 -5.38
C LYS A 154 5.47 16.81 -6.39
N VAL A 155 5.10 15.56 -6.65
CA VAL A 155 4.03 15.24 -7.60
C VAL A 155 2.66 15.18 -6.93
N SER A 156 2.61 14.78 -5.65
CA SER A 156 1.37 14.65 -4.89
C SER A 156 0.98 15.93 -4.16
N GLY A 157 1.95 16.77 -3.78
CA GLY A 157 1.74 17.92 -2.90
C GLY A 157 1.56 17.53 -1.43
N LEU A 158 1.91 16.29 -1.05
CA LEU A 158 1.75 15.73 0.29
C LEU A 158 3.13 15.56 0.95
N GLU A 159 3.19 15.64 2.27
CA GLU A 159 4.37 15.27 3.06
C GLU A 159 4.40 13.74 3.27
N LEU A 160 5.54 13.09 3.02
CA LEU A 160 5.66 11.61 2.97
C LEU A 160 6.88 11.06 3.71
N ASP A 161 7.67 11.92 4.36
CA ASP A 161 8.77 11.53 5.25
C ASP A 161 8.31 10.49 6.30
N TRP A 162 7.17 10.72 6.93
CA TRP A 162 6.55 9.83 7.90
C TRP A 162 6.35 8.42 7.33
N TYR A 163 5.93 8.29 6.07
CA TYR A 163 5.61 6.98 5.50
C TYR A 163 6.87 6.11 5.42
N LYS A 164 7.98 6.70 4.95
CA LYS A 164 9.29 6.05 4.95
C LYS A 164 9.78 5.82 6.38
N GLU A 165 9.66 6.77 7.29
CA GLU A 165 10.12 6.62 8.68
C GLU A 165 9.43 5.45 9.39
N TYR A 166 8.10 5.37 9.33
CA TYR A 166 7.36 4.27 9.96
C TYR A 166 7.58 2.94 9.22
N TRP A 167 7.45 2.90 7.89
CA TRP A 167 7.50 1.62 7.15
C TRP A 167 8.91 1.04 7.03
N ILE A 168 9.92 1.87 6.78
CA ILE A 168 11.29 1.43 6.47
C ILE A 168 12.16 1.37 7.73
N GLN A 169 12.04 2.35 8.63
CA GLN A 169 12.96 2.49 9.77
C GLN A 169 12.48 1.78 11.05
N THR A 170 11.27 1.22 11.02
CA THR A 170 10.71 0.48 12.16
C THR A 170 10.08 -0.84 11.71
N THR A 171 9.64 -1.63 12.68
CA THR A 171 8.78 -2.81 12.50
C THR A 171 7.35 -2.53 13.02
N HIS A 172 6.95 -1.26 13.06
CA HIS A 172 5.56 -0.91 13.30
C HIS A 172 4.71 -1.39 12.12
N PHE A 173 3.55 -1.96 12.43
CA PHE A 173 2.61 -2.46 11.44
C PHE A 173 1.31 -1.65 11.43
N VAL A 174 0.54 -1.83 10.36
CA VAL A 174 -0.78 -1.26 10.16
C VAL A 174 -1.82 -2.23 10.70
N GLU A 175 -2.69 -1.73 11.58
CA GLU A 175 -3.89 -2.44 12.03
C GLU A 175 -4.88 -1.39 12.51
N TYR A 176 -6.01 -1.30 11.84
CA TYR A 176 -7.15 -0.45 12.19
C TYR A 176 -8.34 -1.33 12.57
N ALA A 177 -9.36 -0.72 13.14
CA ALA A 177 -10.62 -1.37 13.44
C ALA A 177 -11.77 -0.37 13.39
N ILE A 178 -12.95 -0.85 13.02
CA ILE A 178 -14.20 -0.18 13.35
C ILE A 178 -14.58 -0.59 14.78
N ASP A 179 -14.39 0.32 15.73
CA ASP A 179 -14.57 0.07 17.18
C ASP A 179 -16.05 0.18 17.57
N GLU A 180 -16.72 1.25 17.13
CA GLU A 180 -18.13 1.49 17.48
C GLU A 180 -18.89 2.12 16.32
N VAL A 181 -20.12 1.64 16.08
CA VAL A 181 -21.09 2.30 15.21
C VAL A 181 -22.39 2.45 16.00
N SER A 182 -22.84 3.68 16.21
CA SER A 182 -24.00 3.96 17.05
C SER A 182 -24.81 5.15 16.56
N ALA A 183 -26.13 5.12 16.78
CA ALA A 183 -26.99 6.26 16.49
C ALA A 183 -26.78 7.36 17.53
N THR A 184 -26.63 8.62 17.10
CA THR A 184 -26.47 9.77 18.02
C THR A 184 -27.78 10.52 18.20
N SER A 185 -28.36 10.94 17.07
CA SER A 185 -29.61 11.69 16.97
C SER A 185 -30.32 11.30 15.68
N LYS A 186 -31.58 11.72 15.52
CA LYS A 186 -32.37 11.36 14.33
C LYS A 186 -31.64 11.79 13.05
N GLY A 187 -31.43 10.86 12.12
CA GLY A 187 -30.72 11.06 10.86
C GLY A 187 -29.20 11.04 10.99
N ARG A 188 -28.62 10.60 12.11
CA ARG A 188 -27.17 10.64 12.33
C ARG A 188 -26.61 9.38 12.98
N THR A 189 -25.47 8.94 12.43
CA THR A 189 -24.72 7.77 12.90
C THR A 189 -23.29 8.18 13.22
N LYS A 190 -22.83 7.89 14.44
CA LYS A 190 -21.43 8.02 14.83
C LYS A 190 -20.68 6.75 14.45
N ILE A 191 -19.49 6.93 13.89
CA ILE A 191 -18.52 5.86 13.66
C ILE A 191 -17.25 6.22 14.42
N LYS A 192 -16.78 5.30 15.25
CA LYS A 192 -15.51 5.38 15.95
C LYS A 192 -14.55 4.36 15.35
N LEU A 193 -13.43 4.85 14.85
CA LEU A 193 -12.32 4.05 14.37
C LEU A 193 -11.21 4.00 15.43
N GLU A 194 -10.51 2.88 15.48
CA GLU A 194 -9.34 2.68 16.32
C GLU A 194 -8.12 2.32 15.46
N ARG A 195 -6.97 2.88 15.82
CA ARG A 195 -5.66 2.54 15.30
C ARG A 195 -4.96 1.63 16.33
N VAL A 196 -5.08 0.33 16.12
CA VAL A 196 -4.49 -0.72 16.97
C VAL A 196 -2.98 -0.82 16.73
N GLY A 197 -2.59 -0.81 15.45
CA GLY A 197 -1.20 -0.86 15.00
C GLY A 197 -0.48 0.48 15.19
N ARG A 198 0.85 0.44 15.32
CA ARG A 198 1.63 1.67 15.61
C ARG A 198 1.90 2.54 14.38
N MET A 199 1.66 2.05 13.16
CA MET A 199 1.81 2.83 11.94
C MET A 199 0.54 3.63 11.60
N PRO A 200 0.60 4.98 11.60
CA PRO A 200 -0.51 5.80 11.14
C PRO A 200 -0.67 5.68 9.61
N MET A 201 -1.90 5.69 9.11
CA MET A 201 -2.25 5.64 7.69
C MET A 201 -3.50 6.49 7.43
N PRO A 202 -3.62 7.16 6.26
CA PRO A 202 -4.90 7.71 5.85
C PRO A 202 -5.89 6.57 5.59
N ILE A 203 -7.17 6.79 5.88
CA ILE A 203 -8.20 5.75 5.81
C ILE A 203 -9.23 6.10 4.75
N ASP A 204 -9.43 5.18 3.80
CA ASP A 204 -10.58 5.16 2.92
C ASP A 204 -11.67 4.28 3.58
N LEU A 205 -12.83 4.87 3.85
CA LEU A 205 -13.97 4.23 4.50
C LEU A 205 -15.15 4.19 3.51
N LEU A 206 -15.51 3.00 3.05
CA LEU A 206 -16.67 2.79 2.19
C LEU A 206 -17.92 2.59 3.05
N VAL A 207 -18.95 3.38 2.79
CA VAL A 207 -20.28 3.20 3.37
C VAL A 207 -21.21 2.70 2.28
N THR A 208 -21.82 1.54 2.52
CA THR A 208 -22.86 0.94 1.66
C THR A 208 -24.20 1.06 2.37
N TYR A 209 -25.19 1.61 1.67
CA TYR A 209 -26.55 1.81 2.17
C TYR A 209 -27.48 0.69 1.69
N LYS A 210 -28.57 0.45 2.40
CA LYS A 210 -29.56 -0.59 2.08
C LYS A 210 -30.29 -0.36 0.75
N ASP A 211 -30.27 0.86 0.23
CA ASP A 211 -30.79 1.18 -1.12
C ASP A 211 -29.81 0.84 -2.25
N GLY A 212 -28.62 0.32 -1.91
CA GLY A 212 -27.55 -0.04 -2.83
C GLY A 212 -26.62 1.12 -3.20
N SER A 213 -26.91 2.35 -2.77
CA SER A 213 -26.01 3.49 -2.95
C SER A 213 -24.75 3.32 -2.08
N ARG A 214 -23.66 3.93 -2.51
CA ARG A 214 -22.35 3.84 -1.86
C ARG A 214 -21.67 5.20 -1.86
N GLN A 215 -20.91 5.49 -0.81
CA GLN A 215 -20.03 6.65 -0.75
C GLN A 215 -18.67 6.27 -0.16
N LEU A 216 -17.61 6.88 -0.67
CA LEU A 216 -16.26 6.70 -0.18
C LEU A 216 -15.83 7.94 0.61
N LEU A 217 -15.40 7.74 1.84
CA LEU A 217 -14.93 8.80 2.73
C LEU A 217 -13.42 8.66 2.89
N ASN A 218 -12.66 9.72 2.62
CA ASN A 218 -11.23 9.74 2.86
C ASN A 218 -10.93 10.52 4.15
N ILE A 219 -10.25 9.88 5.07
CA ILE A 219 -9.75 10.46 6.32
C ILE A 219 -8.23 10.62 6.16
N PRO A 220 -7.74 11.80 5.77
CA PRO A 220 -6.32 12.03 5.63
C PRO A 220 -5.62 12.02 7.00
N LEU A 221 -4.30 11.83 7.02
CA LEU A 221 -3.52 12.07 8.22
C LEU A 221 -3.18 13.55 8.36
N ARG A 222 -3.10 14.06 9.59
CA ARG A 222 -2.61 15.42 9.81
C ARG A 222 -1.15 15.61 9.40
N ILE A 223 -0.34 14.55 9.50
CA ILE A 223 1.10 14.60 9.21
C ILE A 223 1.40 14.71 7.71
N MET A 224 0.49 14.26 6.83
CA MET A 224 0.69 14.36 5.36
C MET A 224 0.32 15.73 4.77
N ARG A 225 -0.22 16.65 5.59
CA ARG A 225 -0.53 18.05 5.22
C ARG A 225 -1.42 18.22 3.98
N GLY A 226 -2.32 17.27 3.76
CA GLY A 226 -3.27 17.31 2.64
C GLY A 226 -3.99 15.98 2.52
N SER A 227 -4.69 15.78 1.40
CA SER A 227 -5.37 14.54 1.07
C SER A 227 -5.11 14.18 -0.39
N LYS A 228 -5.25 12.90 -0.74
CA LYS A 228 -5.29 12.49 -2.14
C LYS A 228 -6.58 12.99 -2.83
N PRO A 229 -6.56 13.21 -4.15
CA PRO A 229 -7.79 13.41 -4.91
C PRO A 229 -8.59 12.09 -4.99
N ALA A 230 -9.86 12.20 -5.38
CA ALA A 230 -10.64 11.03 -5.76
C ALA A 230 -9.93 10.30 -6.91
N GLU A 231 -9.82 8.97 -6.80
CA GLU A 231 -9.46 8.15 -7.96
C GLU A 231 -10.62 8.14 -8.96
N GLU A 232 -10.35 7.76 -10.21
CA GLU A 232 -11.35 7.67 -11.28
C GLU A 232 -12.40 6.58 -10.98
N SER A 233 -13.29 6.88 -10.03
CA SER A 233 -14.42 6.06 -9.61
C SER A 233 -15.71 6.86 -9.75
N SER A 234 -16.82 6.17 -9.99
CA SER A 234 -18.14 6.79 -10.00
C SER A 234 -18.71 7.04 -8.60
N LEU A 235 -17.95 6.72 -7.55
CA LEU A 235 -18.41 6.87 -6.17
C LEU A 235 -18.27 8.32 -5.72
N PRO A 236 -19.28 8.88 -5.02
CA PRO A 236 -19.11 10.10 -4.25
C PRO A 236 -17.89 9.97 -3.32
N PHE A 237 -16.94 10.90 -3.46
CA PHE A 237 -15.71 10.94 -2.67
C PHE A 237 -15.72 12.18 -1.78
N LEU A 238 -15.73 11.98 -0.47
CA LEU A 238 -15.75 13.05 0.52
C LEU A 238 -14.49 12.99 1.39
N VAL A 239 -13.72 14.07 1.40
CA VAL A 239 -12.59 14.24 2.31
C VAL A 239 -13.10 14.76 3.65
N LEU A 240 -12.78 14.06 4.74
CA LEU A 240 -13.14 14.42 6.12
C LEU A 240 -12.01 15.19 6.82
N GLU A 241 -12.24 15.58 8.08
CA GLU A 241 -11.20 16.20 8.91
C GLU A 241 -10.01 15.25 9.08
N ASP A 242 -8.80 15.80 9.12
CA ASP A 242 -7.60 14.99 9.26
C ASP A 242 -7.53 14.25 10.61
N TRP A 243 -7.02 13.02 10.59
CA TRP A 243 -6.74 12.25 11.80
C TRP A 243 -5.36 12.65 12.36
N PRO A 244 -5.29 13.25 13.57
CA PRO A 244 -4.01 13.44 14.26
C PRO A 244 -3.37 12.08 14.55
N TRP A 245 -2.21 11.78 13.96
CA TRP A 245 -1.54 10.48 14.09
C TRP A 245 -1.21 10.08 15.53
N THR A 246 -1.14 11.06 16.45
CA THR A 246 -0.93 10.84 17.89
C THR A 246 -2.17 10.31 18.61
N ASN A 247 -3.36 10.44 18.02
CA ASN A 247 -4.61 10.00 18.61
C ASN A 247 -4.87 8.55 18.18
N PRO A 248 -5.07 7.60 19.11
CA PRO A 248 -5.35 6.21 18.77
C PRO A 248 -6.76 6.01 18.23
N THR A 249 -7.67 6.97 18.41
CA THR A 249 -9.06 6.87 17.95
C THR A 249 -9.44 8.09 17.11
N TYR A 250 -10.37 7.88 16.18
CA TYR A 250 -10.99 8.92 15.38
C TYR A 250 -12.50 8.73 15.34
N GLU A 251 -13.25 9.81 15.50
CA GLU A 251 -14.70 9.79 15.52
C GLU A 251 -15.22 10.66 14.38
N LEU A 252 -16.23 10.17 13.67
CA LEU A 252 -16.94 10.91 12.65
C LEU A 252 -18.45 10.71 12.79
N GLU A 253 -19.21 11.68 12.29
CA GLU A 253 -20.68 11.63 12.28
C GLU A 253 -21.17 11.66 10.84
N LEU A 254 -21.84 10.58 10.41
CA LEU A 254 -22.52 10.48 9.14
C LEU A 254 -23.91 11.10 9.22
N GLN A 255 -24.30 11.85 8.19
CA GLN A 255 -25.66 12.35 8.00
C GLN A 255 -26.55 11.26 7.39
N ALA A 256 -26.67 10.12 8.07
CA ALA A 256 -27.55 9.01 7.72
C ALA A 256 -28.05 8.30 8.98
N ASP A 257 -29.30 7.84 8.95
CA ASP A 257 -29.84 7.00 10.01
C ASP A 257 -29.13 5.64 10.02
N LEU A 258 -28.84 5.13 11.22
CA LEU A 258 -28.13 3.84 11.40
C LEU A 258 -28.84 2.70 10.66
N ASN A 259 -30.17 2.73 10.64
CA ASN A 259 -31.00 1.71 10.02
C ASN A 259 -30.91 1.70 8.48
N ASP A 260 -30.41 2.77 7.86
CA ASP A 260 -30.28 2.90 6.40
C ASP A 260 -28.92 2.39 5.90
N ILE A 261 -27.95 2.20 6.80
CA ILE A 261 -26.62 1.69 6.47
C ILE A 261 -26.65 0.16 6.48
N GLU A 262 -26.05 -0.46 5.46
CA GLU A 262 -25.90 -1.91 5.34
C GLU A 262 -24.53 -2.37 5.85
N GLN A 263 -23.47 -1.70 5.38
CA GLN A 263 -22.09 -2.06 5.69
C GLN A 263 -21.18 -0.84 5.71
N ILE A 264 -20.20 -0.86 6.61
CA ILE A 264 -19.06 0.06 6.63
C ILE A 264 -17.79 -0.79 6.47
N GLU A 265 -16.89 -0.39 5.57
CA GLU A 265 -15.64 -1.11 5.30
C GLU A 265 -14.43 -0.15 5.22
N ILE A 266 -13.37 -0.46 5.95
CA ILE A 266 -12.06 0.17 5.84
C ILE A 266 -11.28 -0.45 4.68
N ASP A 267 -10.68 0.40 3.85
CA ASP A 267 -9.87 0.03 2.68
C ASP A 267 -10.56 -1.02 1.77
N PRO A 268 -11.61 -0.62 1.04
CA PRO A 268 -12.26 -1.52 0.09
C PRO A 268 -11.33 -1.94 -1.06
N THR A 269 -10.23 -1.19 -1.29
CA THR A 269 -9.26 -1.48 -2.37
C THR A 269 -8.19 -2.48 -1.99
N ARG A 270 -8.11 -2.87 -0.71
CA ARG A 270 -7.15 -3.85 -0.18
C ARG A 270 -5.69 -3.47 -0.42
N ARG A 271 -5.40 -2.15 -0.46
CA ARG A 271 -4.05 -1.59 -0.64
C ARG A 271 -3.43 -1.09 0.66
N LEU A 272 -4.12 -1.28 1.78
CA LEU A 272 -3.62 -1.06 3.12
C LEU A 272 -3.07 -2.38 3.68
N ALA A 273 -1.84 -2.40 4.18
CA ALA A 273 -1.20 -3.57 4.78
C ALA A 273 -1.74 -3.90 6.18
N ASP A 274 -3.05 -3.83 6.34
CA ASP A 274 -3.76 -4.12 7.58
C ASP A 274 -3.69 -5.62 7.89
N LEU A 275 -3.16 -5.95 9.08
CA LEU A 275 -2.95 -7.34 9.49
C LEU A 275 -4.23 -8.06 9.91
N ASN A 276 -5.35 -7.36 10.13
CA ASN A 276 -6.59 -7.94 10.59
C ASN A 276 -7.80 -7.40 9.83
N ARG A 277 -8.01 -7.82 8.59
CA ARG A 277 -9.16 -7.35 7.80
C ARG A 277 -10.55 -7.72 8.37
N GLN A 278 -10.66 -8.58 9.37
CA GLN A 278 -11.96 -8.97 9.93
C GLN A 278 -12.61 -7.85 10.73
N ASN A 279 -11.82 -6.99 11.38
CA ASN A 279 -12.32 -5.84 12.14
C ASN A 279 -12.48 -4.57 11.27
N ASN A 280 -12.15 -4.66 9.98
CA ASN A 280 -12.32 -3.58 9.00
C ASN A 280 -13.74 -3.51 8.45
N ILE A 281 -14.59 -4.50 8.73
CA ILE A 281 -15.96 -4.57 8.23
C ILE A 281 -16.94 -4.57 9.40
N TYR A 282 -17.90 -3.65 9.35
CA TYR A 282 -19.03 -3.63 10.26
C TYR A 282 -20.32 -3.81 9.44
N GLN A 283 -21.03 -4.91 9.67
CA GLN A 283 -22.33 -5.20 9.07
C GLN A 283 -23.46 -4.83 10.02
N ILE A 284 -24.42 -4.05 9.54
CA ILE A 284 -25.60 -3.65 10.30
C ILE A 284 -26.73 -4.61 9.95
N ASN A 285 -27.05 -5.49 10.90
CA ASN A 285 -28.19 -6.41 10.82
C ASN A 285 -29.53 -5.67 10.94
#